data_AF-A0A7C3Q2G0-F1
#
_entry.id   AF-A0A7C3Q2G0-F1
#
_cell.length_a   1.000
_cell.length_b   1.000
_cell.length_c   1.000
_cell.angle_alpha   90.00
_cell.angle_beta   90.00
_cell.angle_gamma   90.00
#
_symmetry.space_group_name_H-M   'P 1'
#
loop_
_entity.id
_entity.type
_entity.pdbx_description
1 polymer ?
#
loop_
_entity_poly.entity_id
_entity_poly.type
_entity_poly.pdbx_seq_one_letter_code
_entity_poly.pdbx_strand_id
1 'polypeptide(L)'
;MKSLAGLGSLTRWVSFAVRLVVIALLSATLAEPQWRNESKDVAVTAIVDVSQSIPVELQKATQRFLQNAKNATKDKNPQLGVVTVAKDAFVQSLPSLRTSNVELQHIGQTDATNLAAGIRLATAITPENAAYRMVLVSDGNDNLGTLLKAAEVAKSMNVPIDVLPLRYSYDAEVLMDRLVTPSTARGGENLTVRIVLYATKDTSGELSLLMGGEPVDLDPASPKTSMPVDLRAGQNVKVVTVPTAPAGAQEFK
;
A
#
# COMPACT_ATOMS: atom_id res chain seq x y z
N MET A 1 35.51 57.64 -61.63
CA MET A 1 34.73 56.40 -61.79
C MET A 1 35.68 55.21 -61.62
N LYS A 2 35.76 54.62 -60.42
CA LYS A 2 36.62 53.45 -60.16
C LYS A 2 35.82 52.17 -60.44
N SER A 3 36.25 51.45 -61.46
CA SER A 3 35.72 50.17 -61.92
C SER A 3 35.81 49.11 -60.81
N LEU A 4 34.69 48.44 -60.51
CA LEU A 4 34.62 47.26 -59.63
C LEU A 4 34.97 45.94 -60.37
N ALA A 5 35.64 46.01 -61.52
CA ALA A 5 36.10 44.84 -62.26
C ALA A 5 37.41 44.29 -61.67
N GLY A 6 37.33 43.65 -60.49
CA GLY A 6 38.52 43.06 -59.85
C GLY A 6 38.24 42.20 -58.62
N LEU A 7 36.99 41.83 -58.36
CA LEU A 7 36.65 40.91 -57.28
C LEU A 7 36.76 39.48 -57.82
N GLY A 8 37.95 38.89 -57.67
CA GLY A 8 38.28 37.55 -58.15
C GLY A 8 37.24 36.51 -57.71
N SER A 9 37.12 35.43 -58.49
CA SER A 9 36.15 34.34 -58.30
C SER A 9 35.96 33.92 -56.83
N LEU A 10 37.03 33.98 -56.03
CA LEU A 10 37.04 33.77 -54.58
C LEU A 10 35.96 34.56 -53.82
N THR A 11 35.80 35.86 -54.09
CA THR A 11 34.86 36.71 -53.34
C THR A 11 33.39 36.41 -53.64
N ARG A 12 33.09 35.99 -54.88
CA ARG A 12 31.75 35.48 -55.25
C ARG A 12 31.44 34.17 -54.56
N TRP A 13 32.41 33.25 -54.51
CA TRP A 13 32.26 31.97 -53.80
C TRP A 13 32.10 32.17 -52.29
N VAL A 14 32.85 33.09 -51.68
CA VAL A 14 32.70 33.44 -50.27
C VAL A 14 31.32 34.05 -49.99
N SER A 15 30.86 34.98 -50.82
CA SER A 15 29.52 35.57 -50.66
C SER A 15 28.40 34.53 -50.80
N PHE A 16 28.54 33.59 -51.74
CA PHE A 16 27.60 32.50 -51.92
C PHE A 16 27.59 31.55 -50.73
N ALA A 17 28.77 31.15 -50.23
CA ALA A 17 28.90 30.31 -49.04
C ALA A 17 28.29 30.97 -47.80
N VAL A 18 28.56 32.26 -47.58
CA VAL A 18 27.96 33.01 -46.47
C VAL A 18 26.45 33.08 -46.60
N ARG A 19 25.90 33.33 -47.80
CA ARG A 19 24.45 33.35 -48.03
C ARG A 19 23.81 31.99 -47.78
N LEU A 20 24.47 30.90 -48.16
CA LEU A 20 24.04 29.52 -47.88
C LEU A 20 24.03 29.22 -46.38
N VAL A 21 25.08 29.62 -45.66
CA VAL A 21 25.16 29.46 -44.20
C VAL A 21 24.06 30.25 -43.48
N VAL A 22 23.82 31.50 -43.89
CA VAL A 22 22.75 32.33 -43.32
C VAL A 22 21.37 31.70 -43.56
N ILE A 23 21.10 31.24 -44.79
CA ILE A 23 19.83 30.56 -45.11
C ILE A 23 19.69 29.26 -44.31
N ALA A 24 20.76 28.48 -44.16
CA ALA A 24 20.75 27.26 -43.37
C ALA A 24 20.50 27.53 -41.87
N LEU A 25 21.12 28.57 -41.31
CA LEU A 25 20.88 28.99 -39.93
C LEU A 25 19.45 29.49 -39.72
N LEU A 26 18.93 30.33 -40.63
CA LEU A 26 17.54 30.78 -40.56
C LEU A 26 16.55 29.61 -40.68
N SER A 27 16.82 28.66 -41.57
CA SER A 27 16.02 27.46 -41.74
C SER A 27 16.08 26.56 -40.49
N ALA A 28 17.26 26.41 -39.89
CA ALA A 28 17.42 25.65 -38.65
C ALA A 28 16.70 26.32 -37.46
N THR A 29 16.71 27.66 -37.36
CA THR A 29 15.95 28.37 -36.33
C THR A 29 14.44 28.24 -36.54
N LEU A 30 13.96 28.23 -37.79
CA LEU A 30 12.55 28.02 -38.13
C LEU A 30 12.10 26.58 -37.91
N ALA A 31 12.99 25.61 -38.09
CA ALA A 31 12.69 24.19 -37.95
C ALA A 31 12.63 23.71 -36.50
N GLU A 32 13.03 24.55 -35.52
CA GLU A 32 13.12 24.21 -34.09
C GLU A 32 13.60 22.77 -33.88
N PRO A 33 14.83 22.39 -34.31
CA PRO A 33 15.28 21.01 -34.29
C PRO A 33 15.22 20.47 -32.85
N GLN A 34 14.24 19.60 -32.60
CA GLN A 34 14.02 19.01 -31.29
C GLN A 34 14.81 17.71 -31.20
N TRP A 35 15.87 17.71 -30.38
CA TRP A 35 16.57 16.48 -30.03
C TRP A 35 15.85 15.81 -28.86
N ARG A 36 15.00 14.82 -29.16
CA ARG A 36 14.31 14.05 -28.12
C ARG A 36 15.23 12.94 -27.60
N ASN A 37 15.84 13.15 -26.44
CA ASN A 37 16.42 12.04 -25.69
C ASN A 37 15.28 11.18 -25.15
N GLU A 38 15.16 9.94 -25.62
CA GLU A 38 14.32 8.95 -24.95
C GLU A 38 14.92 8.65 -23.58
N SER A 39 14.26 9.14 -22.53
CA SER A 39 14.63 8.81 -21.16
C SER A 39 14.46 7.31 -20.95
N LYS A 40 15.54 6.63 -20.54
CA LYS A 40 15.52 5.21 -20.13
C LYS A 40 15.12 5.06 -18.67
N ASP A 41 14.72 6.15 -18.03
CA ASP A 41 14.38 6.17 -16.62
C ASP A 41 13.08 5.38 -16.39
N VAL A 42 13.12 4.53 -15.37
CA VAL A 42 11.97 3.72 -14.95
C VAL A 42 11.54 4.19 -13.57
N ALA A 43 10.25 4.50 -13.45
CA ALA A 43 9.61 4.80 -12.19
C ALA A 43 8.78 3.61 -11.72
N VAL A 44 8.99 3.20 -10.47
CA VAL A 44 8.29 2.09 -9.84
C VAL A 44 7.63 2.62 -8.58
N THR A 45 6.31 2.44 -8.44
CA THR A 45 5.64 2.68 -7.16
C THR A 45 5.28 1.35 -6.51
N ALA A 46 5.83 1.11 -5.32
CA ALA A 46 5.42 0.00 -4.48
C ALA A 46 4.17 0.39 -3.68
N ILE A 47 3.08 -0.33 -3.88
CA ILE A 47 1.84 -0.24 -3.10
C ILE A 47 1.92 -1.35 -2.06
N VAL A 48 2.14 -0.98 -0.81
CA VAL A 48 2.40 -1.93 0.28
C VAL A 48 1.23 -1.94 1.24
N ASP A 49 0.61 -3.10 1.37
CA ASP A 49 -0.41 -3.37 2.36
C ASP A 49 0.24 -3.51 3.75
N VAL A 50 -0.30 -2.73 4.69
CA VAL A 50 0.15 -2.65 6.09
C VAL A 50 -1.04 -2.82 7.04
N SER A 51 -2.13 -3.42 6.54
CA SER A 51 -3.28 -3.79 7.35
C SER A 51 -2.91 -4.74 8.49
N GLN A 52 -3.78 -4.77 9.51
CA GLN A 52 -3.58 -5.54 10.73
C GLN A 52 -3.48 -7.05 10.48
N SER A 53 -4.01 -7.56 9.37
CA SER A 53 -3.88 -8.97 9.00
C SER A 53 -2.45 -9.36 8.63
N ILE A 54 -1.58 -8.42 8.28
CA ILE A 54 -0.21 -8.72 7.84
C ILE A 54 0.75 -8.75 9.04
N PRO A 55 1.46 -9.87 9.28
CA PRO A 55 2.42 -9.96 10.38
C PRO A 55 3.50 -8.87 10.31
N VAL A 56 3.81 -8.26 11.46
CA VAL A 56 4.83 -7.19 11.57
C VAL A 56 6.19 -7.60 11.02
N GLU A 57 6.58 -8.86 11.21
CA GLU A 57 7.84 -9.38 10.66
C GLU A 57 7.85 -9.43 9.12
N LEU A 58 6.70 -9.67 8.51
CA LEU A 58 6.54 -9.67 7.06
C LEU A 58 6.53 -8.24 6.50
N GLN A 59 5.96 -7.28 7.24
CA GLN A 59 6.06 -5.85 6.89
C GLN A 59 7.53 -5.38 6.91
N LYS A 60 8.30 -5.73 7.95
CA LYS A 60 9.74 -5.45 8.04
C LYS A 60 10.54 -6.16 6.94
N ALA A 61 10.18 -7.40 6.60
CA ALA A 61 10.81 -8.13 5.50
C ALA A 61 10.55 -7.44 4.15
N THR A 62 9.33 -6.96 3.94
CA THR A 62 8.93 -6.19 2.75
C THR A 62 9.72 -4.89 2.64
N GLN A 63 9.85 -4.12 3.73
CA GLN A 63 10.66 -2.91 3.76
C GLN A 63 12.12 -3.19 3.37
N ARG A 64 12.72 -4.25 3.96
CA ARG A 64 14.08 -4.69 3.63
C ARG A 64 14.21 -5.11 2.16
N PHE A 65 13.23 -5.84 1.64
CA PHE A 65 13.20 -6.23 0.23
C PHE A 65 13.18 -5.03 -0.71
N LEU A 66 12.31 -4.04 -0.45
CA LEU A 66 12.21 -2.82 -1.27
C LEU A 66 13.50 -1.99 -1.20
N GLN A 67 14.09 -1.86 -0.01
CA GLN A 67 15.38 -1.17 0.15
C GLN A 67 16.51 -1.88 -0.61
N ASN A 68 16.54 -3.22 -0.55
CA ASN A 68 17.52 -4.03 -1.27
C ASN A 68 17.32 -3.95 -2.80
N ALA A 69 16.08 -4.01 -3.28
CA ALA A 69 15.76 -3.90 -4.71
C ALA A 69 16.19 -2.56 -5.30
N LYS A 70 15.98 -1.48 -4.54
CA LYS A 70 16.47 -0.14 -4.89
C LYS A 70 17.99 -0.09 -4.94
N ASN A 71 18.65 -0.63 -3.92
CA ASN A 71 20.12 -0.66 -3.84
C ASN A 71 20.74 -1.48 -4.97
N ALA A 72 20.15 -2.63 -5.31
CA ALA A 72 20.61 -3.51 -6.39
C ALA A 72 20.44 -2.89 -7.78
N THR A 73 19.60 -1.86 -7.91
CA THR A 73 19.27 -1.22 -9.19
C THR A 73 19.85 0.19 -9.29
N LYS A 74 20.74 0.61 -8.37
CA LYS A 74 21.34 1.96 -8.33
C LYS A 74 21.94 2.39 -9.66
N ASP A 75 22.61 1.49 -10.37
CA ASP A 75 23.27 1.80 -11.66
C ASP A 75 22.30 2.24 -12.76
N LYS A 76 21.01 1.90 -12.61
CA LYS A 76 19.93 2.27 -13.55
C LYS A 76 19.10 3.45 -13.09
N ASN A 77 19.45 4.08 -11.96
CA ASN A 77 18.75 5.25 -11.40
C ASN A 77 17.21 5.12 -11.35
N PRO A 78 16.63 4.03 -10.80
CA PRO A 78 15.18 3.86 -10.76
C PRO A 78 14.55 4.86 -9.78
N GLN A 79 13.46 5.48 -10.21
CA GLN A 79 12.66 6.34 -9.35
C GLN A 79 11.70 5.45 -8.54
N LEU A 80 12.01 5.19 -7.26
CA LEU A 80 11.15 4.40 -6.38
C LEU A 80 10.22 5.31 -5.59
N GLY A 81 8.91 5.12 -5.76
CA GLY A 81 7.87 5.66 -4.90
C GLY A 81 7.27 4.57 -4.02
N VAL A 82 6.69 4.96 -2.89
CA VAL A 82 6.08 4.03 -1.93
C VAL A 82 4.75 4.60 -1.46
N VAL A 83 3.71 3.79 -1.56
CA VAL A 83 2.37 4.05 -1.04
C VAL A 83 2.03 2.96 -0.04
N THR A 84 1.64 3.33 1.18
CA THR A 84 1.13 2.38 2.16
C THR A 84 -0.39 2.36 2.12
N VAL A 85 -0.97 1.17 2.28
CA VAL A 85 -2.41 0.94 2.20
C VAL A 85 -2.87 0.15 3.41
N ALA A 86 -3.94 0.63 4.03
CA ALA A 86 -4.80 -0.16 4.89
C ALA A 86 -6.24 0.30 4.61
N LYS A 87 -6.97 0.85 5.59
CA LYS A 87 -8.31 1.42 5.35
C LYS A 87 -8.25 2.58 4.35
N ASP A 88 -7.23 3.41 4.52
CA ASP A 88 -6.88 4.53 3.65
C ASP A 88 -5.52 4.29 2.97
N ALA A 89 -5.20 5.08 1.95
CA ALA A 89 -3.92 5.02 1.25
C ALA A 89 -3.11 6.30 1.46
N PHE A 90 -1.81 6.17 1.73
CA PHE A 90 -0.91 7.31 1.95
C PHE A 90 0.37 7.19 1.13
N VAL A 91 0.80 8.30 0.53
CA VAL A 91 2.11 8.39 -0.13
C VAL A 91 3.18 8.56 0.94
N GLN A 92 4.09 7.59 1.04
CA GLN A 92 5.27 7.68 1.89
C GLN A 92 6.44 8.34 1.16
N SER A 93 6.56 8.07 -0.14
CA SER A 93 7.56 8.72 -0.98
C SER A 93 7.10 8.81 -2.42
N LEU A 94 7.38 9.96 -3.04
CA LEU A 94 7.19 10.14 -4.47
C LEU A 94 8.28 9.39 -5.25
N PRO A 95 7.96 8.86 -6.43
CA PRO A 95 8.97 8.30 -7.34
C PRO A 95 9.89 9.44 -7.78
N SER A 96 11.08 9.47 -7.18
CA SER A 96 12.10 10.46 -7.47
C SER A 96 13.49 9.87 -7.31
N LEU A 97 14.47 10.44 -8.03
CA LEU A 97 15.88 10.05 -7.92
C LEU A 97 16.48 10.39 -6.54
N ARG A 98 15.84 11.31 -5.79
CA ARG A 98 16.33 11.79 -4.49
C ARG A 98 15.78 10.99 -3.31
N THR A 99 14.73 10.21 -3.54
CA THR A 99 14.20 9.31 -2.52
C THR A 99 15.31 8.34 -2.17
N SER A 100 15.82 8.34 -0.93
CA SER A 100 16.97 7.52 -0.50
C SER A 100 16.56 6.38 0.43
N ASN A 101 15.67 6.64 1.38
CA ASN A 101 15.11 5.64 2.29
C ASN A 101 13.73 5.16 1.87
N VAL A 102 13.47 3.88 2.16
CA VAL A 102 12.15 3.25 2.13
C VAL A 102 11.71 3.06 3.58
N GLU A 103 10.70 3.81 3.98
CA GLU A 103 10.08 3.67 5.29
C GLU A 103 8.59 3.40 5.11
N LEU A 104 8.11 2.35 5.79
CA LEU A 104 6.71 1.95 5.77
C LEU A 104 6.05 2.47 7.04
N GLN A 105 5.75 3.77 7.06
CA GLN A 105 4.89 4.34 8.10
C GLN A 105 3.44 4.39 7.60
N HIS A 106 2.49 4.20 8.51
CA HIS A 106 1.08 4.34 8.20
C HIS A 106 0.39 5.00 9.39
N ILE A 107 -0.22 6.15 9.14
CA ILE A 107 -0.84 7.01 10.16
C ILE A 107 -2.35 6.77 10.27
N GLY A 108 -2.92 5.98 9.37
CA GLY A 108 -4.35 5.69 9.30
C GLY A 108 -4.76 4.44 10.09
N GLN A 109 -6.05 4.14 10.00
CA GLN A 109 -6.63 2.92 10.58
C GLN A 109 -6.18 1.69 9.78
N THR A 110 -5.77 0.64 10.49
CA THR A 110 -5.27 -0.62 9.90
C THR A 110 -6.27 -1.78 9.99
N ASP A 111 -7.49 -1.51 10.43
CA ASP A 111 -8.60 -2.47 10.61
C ASP A 111 -9.24 -2.91 9.29
N ALA A 112 -8.86 -2.30 8.17
CA ALA A 112 -9.36 -2.60 6.85
C ALA A 112 -8.26 -2.48 5.78
N THR A 113 -8.58 -2.88 4.55
CA THR A 113 -7.67 -2.96 3.40
C THR A 113 -8.39 -2.46 2.15
N ASN A 114 -7.91 -1.36 1.57
CA ASN A 114 -8.44 -0.69 0.39
C ASN A 114 -7.37 -0.56 -0.70
N LEU A 115 -7.05 -1.68 -1.35
CA LEU A 115 -6.01 -1.74 -2.39
C LEU A 115 -6.38 -0.87 -3.60
N ALA A 116 -7.69 -0.70 -3.86
CA ALA A 116 -8.18 0.17 -4.90
C ALA A 116 -7.79 1.65 -4.68
N ALA A 117 -7.80 2.15 -3.44
CA ALA A 117 -7.32 3.49 -3.10
C ALA A 117 -5.81 3.62 -3.34
N GLY A 118 -5.05 2.59 -2.99
CA GLY A 118 -3.62 2.51 -3.26
C GLY A 118 -3.27 2.67 -4.74
N ILE A 119 -3.95 1.92 -5.62
CA ILE A 119 -3.74 2.02 -7.08
C ILE A 119 -4.11 3.40 -7.63
N ARG A 120 -5.23 3.97 -7.17
CA ARG A 120 -5.64 5.32 -7.58
C ARG A 120 -4.61 6.37 -7.17
N LEU A 121 -4.09 6.27 -5.95
CA LEU A 121 -3.10 7.20 -5.43
C LEU A 121 -1.74 7.03 -6.12
N ALA A 122 -1.30 5.79 -6.36
CA ALA A 122 -0.11 5.50 -7.15
C ALA A 122 -0.19 6.07 -8.57
N THR A 123 -1.34 5.88 -9.23
CA THR A 123 -1.62 6.49 -10.53
C THR A 123 -1.46 8.01 -10.49
N ALA A 124 -1.99 8.68 -9.44
CA ALA A 124 -1.95 10.13 -9.32
C ALA A 124 -0.53 10.71 -9.11
N ILE A 125 0.43 9.91 -8.64
CA ILE A 125 1.83 10.32 -8.43
C ILE A 125 2.78 9.84 -9.53
N THR A 126 2.25 9.41 -10.67
CA THR A 126 3.03 8.97 -11.82
C THR A 126 3.89 10.12 -12.36
N PRO A 127 5.21 9.95 -12.50
CA PRO A 127 6.06 10.97 -13.10
C PRO A 127 5.90 10.98 -14.62
N GLU A 128 5.86 12.16 -15.24
CA GLU A 128 5.67 12.32 -16.69
C GLU A 128 6.94 12.00 -17.52
N ASN A 129 8.10 11.91 -16.87
CA ASN A 129 9.41 11.81 -17.53
C ASN A 129 10.06 10.42 -17.48
N ALA A 130 9.32 9.39 -17.04
CA ALA A 130 9.85 8.03 -16.87
C ALA A 130 8.80 6.98 -17.26
N ALA A 131 9.26 5.81 -17.71
CA ALA A 131 8.38 4.66 -17.91
C ALA A 131 7.86 4.18 -16.55
N TYR A 132 6.54 4.12 -16.37
CA TYR A 132 5.93 3.87 -15.07
C TYR A 132 5.40 2.44 -14.92
N ARG A 133 5.56 1.88 -13.73
CA ARG A 133 4.97 0.58 -13.32
C ARG A 133 4.66 0.57 -11.84
N MET A 134 3.71 -0.27 -11.46
CA MET A 134 3.32 -0.47 -10.06
C MET A 134 3.69 -1.87 -9.60
N VAL A 135 4.06 -2.02 -8.33
CA VAL A 135 4.22 -3.31 -7.67
C VAL A 135 3.27 -3.34 -6.48
N LEU A 136 2.31 -4.25 -6.49
CA LEU A 136 1.36 -4.46 -5.40
C LEU A 136 1.89 -5.54 -4.45
N VAL A 137 2.06 -5.19 -3.17
CA VAL A 137 2.52 -6.09 -2.12
C VAL A 137 1.40 -6.27 -1.10
N SER A 138 0.70 -7.41 -1.15
CA SER A 138 -0.46 -7.70 -0.29
C SER A 138 -0.72 -9.21 -0.20
N ASP A 139 -1.49 -9.63 0.80
CA ASP A 139 -2.06 -10.98 0.92
C ASP A 139 -3.23 -11.22 -0.07
N GLY A 140 -3.73 -10.14 -0.69
CA GLY A 140 -4.79 -10.17 -1.68
C GLY A 140 -6.21 -10.06 -1.11
N ASN A 141 -6.38 -9.84 0.19
CA ASN A 141 -7.67 -9.79 0.85
C ASN A 141 -8.23 -8.36 0.94
N ASP A 142 -8.62 -7.79 -0.21
CA ASP A 142 -9.25 -6.47 -0.30
C ASP A 142 -10.67 -6.50 0.30
N ASN A 143 -10.96 -5.62 1.25
CA ASN A 143 -12.27 -5.55 1.92
C ASN A 143 -13.02 -4.25 1.66
N LEU A 144 -12.37 -3.27 1.02
CA LEU A 144 -12.95 -1.97 0.69
C LEU A 144 -12.70 -1.58 -0.77
N GLY A 145 -13.77 -1.24 -1.46
CA GLY A 145 -13.72 -0.73 -2.83
C GLY A 145 -13.82 -1.82 -3.89
N THR A 146 -13.30 -1.52 -5.08
CA THR A 146 -13.33 -2.46 -6.21
C THR A 146 -11.97 -2.47 -6.88
N LEU A 147 -11.06 -3.31 -6.36
CA LEU A 147 -9.70 -3.47 -6.88
C LEU A 147 -9.66 -3.70 -8.40
N LEU A 148 -10.55 -4.55 -8.92
CA LEU A 148 -10.59 -4.87 -10.36
C LEU A 148 -10.81 -3.63 -11.23
N LYS A 149 -11.73 -2.74 -10.84
CA LYS A 149 -11.98 -1.48 -11.56
C LYS A 149 -10.75 -0.57 -11.54
N ALA A 150 -10.07 -0.47 -10.39
CA ALA A 150 -8.84 0.32 -10.30
C ALA A 150 -7.73 -0.25 -11.19
N ALA A 151 -7.61 -1.58 -11.26
CA ALA A 151 -6.66 -2.25 -12.14
C ALA A 151 -7.01 -2.08 -13.63
N GLU A 152 -8.29 -2.10 -14.00
CA GLU A 152 -8.75 -1.80 -15.37
C GLU A 152 -8.38 -0.38 -15.79
N VAL A 153 -8.55 0.60 -14.90
CA VAL A 153 -8.12 1.98 -15.15
C VAL A 153 -6.61 2.03 -15.37
N ALA A 154 -5.80 1.42 -14.48
CA ALA A 154 -4.35 1.33 -14.66
C ALA A 154 -3.94 0.71 -16.00
N LYS A 155 -4.61 -0.38 -16.39
CA LYS A 155 -4.42 -1.05 -17.69
C LYS A 155 -4.77 -0.13 -18.87
N SER A 156 -5.82 0.67 -18.77
CA SER A 156 -6.21 1.62 -19.83
C SER A 156 -5.17 2.73 -20.04
N MET A 157 -4.42 3.08 -18.99
CA MET A 157 -3.28 4.01 -19.06
C MET A 157 -1.96 3.30 -19.43
N ASN A 158 -2.02 2.01 -19.80
CA ASN A 158 -0.87 1.21 -20.16
C ASN A 158 0.17 1.08 -19.03
N VAL A 159 -0.28 1.16 -17.77
CA VAL A 159 0.57 0.99 -16.58
C VAL A 159 0.47 -0.47 -16.10
N PRO A 160 1.55 -1.25 -16.19
CA PRO A 160 1.56 -2.61 -15.67
C PRO A 160 1.56 -2.61 -14.13
N ILE A 161 0.83 -3.57 -13.56
CA ILE A 161 0.81 -3.85 -12.12
C ILE A 161 1.39 -5.25 -11.93
N ASP A 162 2.58 -5.31 -11.36
CA ASP A 162 3.19 -6.56 -10.89
C ASP A 162 2.70 -6.86 -9.48
N VAL A 163 2.58 -8.14 -9.10
CA VAL A 163 2.10 -8.54 -7.77
C VAL A 163 3.17 -9.34 -7.05
N LEU A 164 3.53 -8.89 -5.84
CA LEU A 164 4.34 -9.61 -4.87
C LEU A 164 3.41 -10.16 -3.77
N PRO A 165 2.96 -11.42 -3.86
CA PRO A 165 2.01 -11.97 -2.91
C PRO A 165 2.67 -12.19 -1.55
N LEU A 166 2.03 -11.68 -0.50
CA LEU A 166 2.40 -11.98 0.88
C LEU A 166 1.77 -13.31 1.29
N ARG A 167 2.60 -14.32 1.53
CA ARG A 167 2.15 -15.63 1.98
C ARG A 167 2.64 -15.88 3.39
N TYR A 168 1.70 -16.09 4.30
CA TYR A 168 1.96 -16.47 5.68
C TYR A 168 0.87 -17.45 6.14
N SER A 169 1.21 -18.23 7.16
CA SER A 169 0.30 -19.15 7.83
C SER A 169 0.26 -18.75 9.29
N TYR A 170 -0.94 -18.62 9.84
CA TYR A 170 -1.12 -18.60 11.29
C TYR A 170 -1.23 -20.05 11.76
N ASP A 171 -0.11 -20.60 12.23
CA ASP A 171 -0.11 -22.00 12.67
C ASP A 171 -0.97 -22.23 13.92
N ALA A 172 -1.29 -21.18 14.68
CA ALA A 172 -2.07 -21.20 15.93
C ALA A 172 -3.25 -20.22 15.87
N GLU A 173 -4.03 -20.27 14.80
CA GLU A 173 -5.18 -19.37 14.63
C GLU A 173 -6.35 -19.80 15.51
N VAL A 174 -6.99 -18.81 16.14
CA VAL A 174 -8.22 -18.97 16.90
C VAL A 174 -9.26 -18.04 16.29
N LEU A 175 -10.27 -18.63 15.66
CA LEU A 175 -11.41 -17.91 15.12
C LEU A 175 -12.53 -17.87 16.16
N MET A 176 -13.13 -16.70 16.40
CA MET A 176 -14.41 -16.63 17.08
C MET A 176 -15.53 -16.93 16.10
N ASP A 177 -16.13 -18.12 16.20
CA ASP A 177 -17.23 -18.54 15.33
C ASP A 177 -18.54 -17.85 15.73
N ARG A 178 -18.88 -17.87 17.03
CA ARG A 178 -20.11 -17.27 17.52
C ARG A 178 -20.07 -16.90 18.99
N LEU A 179 -20.69 -15.78 19.32
CA LEU A 179 -21.04 -15.39 20.67
C LEU A 179 -22.56 -15.48 20.85
N VAL A 180 -23.02 -16.30 21.79
CA VAL A 180 -24.44 -16.56 22.07
C VAL A 180 -24.79 -16.01 23.45
N THR A 181 -25.76 -15.11 23.48
CA THR A 181 -26.31 -14.52 24.71
C THR A 181 -27.82 -14.72 24.79
N PRO A 182 -28.41 -14.73 26.00
CA PRO A 182 -29.85 -14.68 26.17
C PRO A 182 -30.43 -13.39 25.56
N SER A 183 -31.56 -13.49 24.87
CA SER A 183 -32.24 -12.33 24.29
C SER A 183 -32.85 -11.37 25.33
N THR A 184 -33.04 -11.85 26.56
CA THR A 184 -33.61 -11.09 27.68
C THR A 184 -33.01 -11.58 28.99
N ALA A 185 -32.72 -10.66 29.93
CA ALA A 185 -32.30 -10.97 31.28
C ALA A 185 -32.98 -10.03 32.28
N ARG A 186 -33.22 -10.49 33.51
CA ARG A 186 -33.77 -9.64 34.58
C ARG A 186 -32.64 -8.82 35.21
N GLY A 187 -32.94 -7.58 35.58
CA GLY A 187 -31.98 -6.75 36.32
C GLY A 187 -31.58 -7.43 37.64
N GLY A 188 -30.27 -7.62 37.83
CA GLY A 188 -29.70 -8.30 39.00
C GLY A 188 -29.46 -9.80 38.81
N GLU A 189 -29.78 -10.38 37.66
CA GLU A 189 -29.52 -11.78 37.32
C GLU A 189 -28.21 -11.92 36.53
N ASN A 190 -27.39 -12.93 36.84
CA ASN A 190 -26.19 -13.18 36.05
C ASN A 190 -26.55 -13.72 34.66
N LEU A 191 -26.00 -13.14 33.60
CA LEU A 191 -26.15 -13.65 32.24
C LEU A 191 -25.13 -14.74 31.95
N THR A 192 -25.57 -15.82 31.33
CA THR A 192 -24.68 -16.84 30.77
C THR A 192 -24.38 -16.54 29.32
N VAL A 193 -23.13 -16.19 29.02
CA VAL A 193 -22.63 -15.97 27.66
C VAL A 193 -21.87 -17.21 27.21
N ARG A 194 -22.15 -17.69 26.00
CA ARG A 194 -21.49 -18.84 25.40
C ARG A 194 -20.68 -18.41 24.20
N ILE A 195 -19.38 -18.64 24.27
CA ILE A 195 -18.40 -18.23 23.27
C ILE A 195 -17.91 -19.50 22.57
N VAL A 196 -18.17 -19.57 21.27
CA VAL A 196 -17.75 -20.67 20.40
C VAL A 196 -16.50 -20.22 19.65
N LEU A 197 -15.40 -20.89 19.95
CA LEU A 197 -14.08 -20.64 19.37
C LEU A 197 -13.69 -21.85 18.52
N TYR A 198 -13.03 -21.63 17.40
CA TYR A 198 -12.42 -22.67 16.60
C TYR A 198 -10.91 -22.46 16.57
N ALA A 199 -10.15 -23.42 17.07
CA ALA A 199 -8.69 -23.38 17.06
C ALA A 199 -8.13 -24.34 16.02
N THR A 200 -7.13 -23.92 15.25
CA THR A 200 -6.52 -24.80 14.23
C THR A 200 -5.63 -25.89 14.83
N LYS A 201 -5.07 -25.64 16.02
CA LYS A 201 -4.31 -26.60 16.83
C LYS A 201 -4.48 -26.33 18.32
N ASP A 202 -3.94 -27.22 19.15
CA ASP A 202 -3.88 -27.01 20.61
C ASP A 202 -3.08 -25.72 20.91
N THR A 203 -3.71 -24.78 21.60
CA THR A 203 -3.14 -23.46 21.90
C THR A 203 -3.71 -22.90 23.20
N SER A 204 -2.94 -22.04 23.84
CA SER A 204 -3.35 -21.31 25.05
C SER A 204 -3.35 -19.81 24.75
N GLY A 205 -4.27 -19.08 25.36
CA GLY A 205 -4.40 -17.63 25.17
C GLY A 205 -5.20 -16.96 26.27
N GLU A 206 -5.55 -15.70 26.06
CA GLU A 206 -6.40 -14.93 26.96
C GLU A 206 -7.71 -14.57 26.25
N LEU A 207 -8.83 -14.80 26.94
CA LEU A 207 -10.16 -14.41 26.49
C LEU A 207 -10.59 -13.17 27.25
N SER A 208 -10.89 -12.09 26.53
CA SER A 208 -11.54 -10.89 27.05
C SER A 208 -12.96 -10.79 26.49
N LEU A 209 -13.87 -10.24 27.28
CA LEU A 209 -15.26 -9.98 26.88
C LEU A 209 -15.58 -8.52 27.20
N LEU A 210 -16.16 -7.83 26.24
CA LEU A 210 -16.64 -6.46 26.41
C LEU A 210 -18.17 -6.47 26.54
N MET A 211 -18.71 -5.73 27.50
CA MET A 211 -20.16 -5.50 27.66
C MET A 211 -20.42 -4.00 27.64
N GLY A 212 -21.17 -3.52 26.64
CA GLY A 212 -21.41 -2.09 26.46
C GLY A 212 -20.13 -1.28 26.18
N GLY A 213 -19.07 -1.95 25.67
CA GLY A 213 -17.75 -1.36 25.45
C GLY A 213 -16.80 -1.42 26.65
N GLU A 214 -17.27 -1.85 27.82
CA GLU A 214 -16.45 -1.99 29.03
C GLU A 214 -15.96 -3.44 29.22
N PRO A 215 -14.68 -3.65 29.60
CA PRO A 215 -14.15 -4.97 29.91
C PRO A 215 -14.88 -5.62 31.09
N VAL A 216 -15.34 -6.86 30.89
CA VAL A 216 -15.97 -7.65 31.96
C VAL A 216 -14.92 -8.52 32.63
N ASP A 217 -14.85 -8.47 33.96
CA ASP A 217 -13.96 -9.33 34.74
C ASP A 217 -14.41 -10.79 34.66
N LEU A 218 -13.64 -11.57 33.91
CA LEU A 218 -13.85 -13.01 33.74
C LEU A 218 -13.03 -13.86 34.73
N ASP A 219 -12.06 -13.26 35.44
CA ASP A 219 -11.22 -13.95 36.42
C ASP A 219 -11.03 -13.09 37.69
N PRO A 220 -12.01 -13.11 38.62
CA PRO A 220 -11.97 -12.31 39.85
C PRO A 220 -10.80 -12.64 40.78
N ALA A 221 -10.08 -13.74 40.53
CA ALA A 221 -8.93 -14.17 41.32
C ALA A 221 -7.60 -13.57 40.79
N SER A 222 -7.62 -12.89 39.64
CA SER A 222 -6.46 -12.30 38.98
C SER A 222 -6.61 -10.78 38.87
N PRO A 223 -5.51 -10.00 38.88
CA PRO A 223 -5.56 -8.57 38.56
C PRO A 223 -5.88 -8.29 37.08
N LYS A 224 -6.03 -9.32 36.24
CA LYS A 224 -6.42 -9.19 34.83
C LYS A 224 -7.91 -9.42 34.67
N THR A 225 -8.51 -8.61 33.81
CA THR A 225 -9.93 -8.73 33.41
C THR A 225 -10.16 -9.88 32.41
N SER A 226 -9.08 -10.45 31.85
CA SER A 226 -9.09 -11.56 30.90
C SER A 226 -8.97 -12.93 31.59
N MET A 227 -9.66 -13.94 31.06
CA MET A 227 -9.60 -15.32 31.53
C MET A 227 -8.60 -16.13 30.67
N PRO A 228 -7.61 -16.83 31.26
CA PRO A 228 -6.76 -17.73 30.51
C PRO A 228 -7.58 -18.89 29.95
N VAL A 229 -7.37 -19.22 28.67
CA VAL A 229 -8.07 -20.30 27.99
C VAL A 229 -7.09 -21.25 27.33
N ASP A 230 -7.22 -22.54 27.67
CA ASP A 230 -6.66 -23.62 26.89
C ASP A 230 -7.71 -24.10 25.89
N LEU A 231 -7.30 -24.15 24.62
CA LEU A 231 -8.11 -24.54 23.48
C LEU A 231 -7.48 -25.77 22.84
N ARG A 232 -8.31 -26.76 22.51
CA ARG A 232 -7.91 -27.93 21.72
C ARG A 232 -8.16 -27.66 20.24
N ALA A 233 -7.45 -28.36 19.37
CA ALA A 233 -7.75 -28.34 17.94
C ALA A 233 -9.25 -28.62 17.67
N GLY A 234 -9.88 -27.79 16.85
CA GLY A 234 -11.30 -27.84 16.53
C GLY A 234 -12.17 -26.87 17.34
N GLN A 235 -13.45 -27.21 17.51
CA GLN A 235 -14.44 -26.37 18.18
C GLN A 235 -14.31 -26.45 19.71
N ASN A 236 -14.23 -25.30 20.36
CA ASN A 236 -14.18 -25.12 21.80
C ASN A 236 -15.35 -24.24 22.23
N VAL A 237 -16.01 -24.60 23.32
CA VAL A 237 -17.10 -23.81 23.89
C VAL A 237 -16.70 -23.36 25.27
N LYS A 238 -16.64 -22.04 25.49
CA LYS A 238 -16.41 -21.44 26.80
C LYS A 238 -17.71 -20.79 27.26
N VAL A 239 -18.09 -21.08 28.49
CA VAL A 239 -19.29 -20.53 29.12
C VAL A 239 -18.83 -19.61 30.22
N VAL A 240 -19.19 -18.34 30.12
CA VAL A 240 -18.86 -17.33 31.11
C VAL A 240 -20.14 -16.74 31.68
N THR A 241 -20.11 -16.47 32.97
CA THR A 241 -21.24 -15.91 33.70
C THR A 241 -20.87 -14.47 34.04
N VAL A 242 -21.64 -13.52 33.54
CA VAL A 242 -21.37 -12.09 33.69
C VAL A 242 -22.49 -11.40 34.46
N PRO A 243 -22.19 -10.51 35.41
CA PRO A 243 -23.21 -9.79 36.15
C PRO A 243 -23.99 -8.85 35.22
N THR A 244 -25.31 -8.76 35.39
CA THR A 244 -26.14 -7.81 34.61
C THR A 244 -25.66 -6.37 34.75
N ALA A 245 -25.44 -5.71 33.62
CA ALA A 245 -25.37 -4.26 33.54
C ALA A 245 -26.73 -3.59 33.85
N PRO A 246 -26.76 -2.28 34.17
CA PRO A 246 -28.00 -1.54 34.42
C PRO A 246 -28.97 -1.60 33.23
N ALA A 247 -30.26 -1.36 33.51
CA ALA A 247 -31.36 -1.52 32.56
C ALA A 247 -31.09 -0.83 31.21
N GLY A 248 -31.21 -1.59 30.11
CA GLY A 248 -30.98 -1.09 28.76
C GLY A 248 -30.57 -2.19 27.78
N ALA A 249 -30.42 -1.83 26.51
CA ALA A 249 -29.82 -2.71 25.51
C ALA A 249 -28.32 -2.86 25.79
N GLN A 250 -27.82 -4.10 25.77
CA GLN A 250 -26.42 -4.42 26.01
C GLN A 250 -25.81 -5.05 24.76
N GLU A 251 -24.63 -4.57 24.36
CA GLU A 251 -23.85 -5.12 23.25
C GLU A 251 -22.66 -5.90 23.81
N PHE A 252 -22.40 -7.08 23.26
CA PHE A 252 -21.26 -7.92 23.63
C PHE A 252 -20.27 -8.01 22.47
N LYS A 253 -18.97 -7.82 22.75
CA LYS A 253 -17.88 -7.96 21.78
C LYS A 253 -16.74 -8.79 22.34
#